data_AF-A0A7C1DMX2-F1
#
_entry.id   AF-A0A7C1DMX2-F1
#
_cell.length_a   1.000
_cell.length_b   1.000
_cell.length_c   1.000
_cell.angle_alpha   90.00
_cell.angle_beta   90.00
_cell.angle_gamma   90.00
#
_symmetry.space_group_name_H-M   'P 1'
#
loop_
_entity.id
_entity.type
_entity.pdbx_description
1 polymer ?
#
loop_
_entity_poly.entity_id
_entity_poly.type
_entity_poly.pdbx_seq_one_letter_code
_entity_poly.pdbx_strand_id
1 'polypeptide(L)'
;MPVMIEKFISIKNIGRFRDCSARGDVTFRKLNLLFAENGRGKTTLCAILRSLQSGQPELILERKTLGTGDPASVEIRLGGNNLTFGSNGWSTPYQDIAVFDSVFVHDNVYAGDYVDHDHKKNLYRVIVGAQGVELAEKIDDLDDKIHSANTDIRTKKEAVSRTAPNGVTLEAYLKWKPDENIENKIQEKNKEITNLQRTLEKTTEIQSKGLLSKIALPDFPSDFLTILNKQLEDITTDAETRVRQQIAAHNMGAHGETWLSQGLGFITNGKCPFCGQRITGIDLIAAYRSHFNVAYKNLKQEVAKLTQKVIDSIGESSLNPVQQTFSSNLTLVEFWKQFTEVDLPSFDFEDARTKYSTLLN
;
A
#
# COMPACT_ATOMS: atom_id res chain seq x y z
N MET A 1 9.68 -2.89 -82.02
CA MET A 1 8.87 -3.87 -82.80
C MET A 1 8.82 -5.14 -81.98
N PRO A 2 7.68 -5.85 -81.90
CA PRO A 2 7.60 -7.10 -81.16
C PRO A 2 8.61 -8.09 -81.74
N VAL A 3 9.40 -8.71 -80.86
CA VAL A 3 10.43 -9.65 -81.25
C VAL A 3 9.76 -11.01 -81.45
N MET A 4 9.94 -11.60 -82.63
CA MET A 4 9.24 -12.82 -83.01
C MET A 4 10.14 -14.05 -82.80
N ILE A 5 9.54 -15.15 -82.33
CA ILE A 5 10.19 -16.48 -82.36
C ILE A 5 10.38 -16.88 -83.83
N GLU A 6 11.62 -17.04 -84.26
CA GLU A 6 11.98 -17.34 -85.64
C GLU A 6 11.97 -18.83 -85.93
N LYS A 7 12.48 -19.66 -85.01
CA LYS A 7 12.48 -21.13 -85.14
C LYS A 7 12.96 -21.82 -83.86
N PHE A 8 12.58 -23.08 -83.69
CA PHE A 8 13.27 -24.01 -82.80
C PHE A 8 14.51 -24.54 -83.52
N ILE A 9 15.70 -24.30 -82.97
CA ILE A 9 16.96 -24.80 -83.51
C ILE A 9 17.12 -26.27 -83.13
N SER A 10 16.96 -26.59 -81.84
CA SER A 10 16.97 -27.96 -81.34
C SER A 10 16.10 -28.15 -80.09
N ILE A 11 15.55 -29.34 -79.92
CA ILE A 11 14.82 -29.81 -78.73
C ILE A 11 15.29 -31.24 -78.46
N LYS A 12 15.91 -31.48 -77.30
CA LYS A 12 16.49 -32.77 -76.93
C LYS A 12 15.99 -33.23 -75.57
N ASN A 13 15.71 -34.53 -75.48
CA ASN A 13 15.29 -35.25 -74.27
C ASN A 13 14.07 -34.66 -73.54
N ILE A 14 13.09 -34.12 -74.27
CA ILE A 14 11.84 -33.57 -73.72
C ILE A 14 10.63 -34.25 -74.36
N GLY A 15 9.87 -34.99 -73.56
CA GLY A 15 8.70 -35.74 -73.99
C GLY A 15 9.06 -36.76 -75.05
N ARG A 16 8.48 -36.59 -76.25
CA ARG A 16 8.78 -37.43 -77.43
C ARG A 16 9.96 -36.89 -78.26
N PHE A 17 10.45 -35.68 -78.00
CA PHE A 17 11.58 -35.09 -78.70
C PHE A 17 12.89 -35.61 -78.10
N ARG A 18 13.38 -36.75 -78.59
CA ARG A 18 14.70 -37.30 -78.21
C ARG A 18 15.83 -36.44 -78.76
N ASP A 19 15.82 -36.22 -80.06
CA ASP A 19 16.75 -35.31 -80.76
C ASP A 19 16.05 -34.70 -81.98
N CYS A 20 15.27 -33.65 -81.72
CA CYS A 20 14.61 -32.87 -82.76
C CYS A 20 15.49 -31.68 -83.12
N SER A 21 15.97 -31.64 -84.36
CA SER A 21 16.78 -30.54 -84.88
C SER A 21 16.14 -29.97 -86.14
N ALA A 22 16.24 -28.65 -86.33
CA ALA A 22 15.72 -27.98 -87.52
C ALA A 22 16.30 -28.58 -88.82
N ARG A 23 15.44 -28.98 -89.76
CA ARG A 23 15.83 -29.47 -91.09
C ARG A 23 14.99 -28.77 -92.17
N GLY A 24 15.64 -28.21 -93.19
CA GLY A 24 14.97 -27.43 -94.23
C GLY A 24 14.54 -26.03 -93.75
N ASP A 25 13.63 -25.39 -94.49
CA ASP A 25 13.04 -24.12 -94.05
C ASP A 25 11.91 -24.36 -93.04
N VAL A 26 12.24 -24.17 -91.77
CA VAL A 26 11.30 -24.23 -90.63
C VAL A 26 11.13 -22.87 -89.97
N THR A 27 11.39 -21.80 -90.72
CA THR A 27 11.31 -20.42 -90.20
C THR A 27 9.85 -20.04 -90.00
N PHE A 28 9.50 -19.67 -88.78
CA PHE A 28 8.17 -19.20 -88.42
C PHE A 28 7.84 -17.88 -89.11
N ARG A 29 6.60 -17.77 -89.57
CA ARG A 29 5.98 -16.56 -90.14
C ARG A 29 4.87 -16.05 -89.21
N LYS A 30 4.23 -14.93 -89.52
CA LYS A 30 3.19 -14.34 -88.66
C LYS A 30 2.09 -15.32 -88.21
N LEU A 31 1.77 -16.31 -89.06
CA LEU A 31 0.86 -17.40 -88.77
C LEU A 31 1.56 -18.73 -89.10
N ASN A 32 1.62 -19.64 -88.14
CA ASN A 32 2.17 -20.98 -88.33
C ASN A 32 1.17 -22.02 -87.86
N LEU A 33 0.96 -23.06 -88.67
CA LEU A 33 0.17 -24.23 -88.27
C LEU A 33 1.13 -25.38 -87.95
N LEU A 34 1.16 -25.78 -86.68
CA LEU A 34 1.92 -26.95 -86.21
C LEU A 34 0.94 -28.11 -86.01
N PHE A 35 0.97 -29.07 -86.92
CA PHE A 35 0.04 -30.20 -86.93
C PHE A 35 0.75 -31.53 -86.68
N ALA A 36 0.14 -32.37 -85.85
CA ALA A 36 0.56 -33.75 -85.60
C ALA A 36 -0.61 -34.55 -84.99
N GLU A 37 -0.54 -35.88 -84.99
CA GLU A 37 -1.48 -36.74 -84.27
C GLU A 37 -1.44 -36.52 -82.75
N ASN A 38 -2.41 -37.07 -82.03
CA ASN A 38 -2.41 -37.06 -80.57
C ASN A 38 -1.20 -37.83 -80.01
N GLY A 39 -0.63 -37.34 -78.92
CA GLY A 39 0.55 -37.94 -78.29
C GLY A 39 1.89 -37.67 -78.99
N ARG A 40 1.94 -36.85 -80.05
CA ARG A 40 3.17 -36.54 -80.81
C ARG A 40 3.99 -35.34 -80.32
N GLY A 41 3.63 -34.73 -79.20
CA GLY A 41 4.42 -33.66 -78.57
C GLY A 41 3.92 -32.22 -78.81
N LYS A 42 2.72 -32.02 -79.37
CA LYS A 42 2.10 -30.68 -79.52
C LYS A 42 2.03 -29.93 -78.17
N THR A 43 1.45 -30.58 -77.15
CA THR A 43 1.35 -30.03 -75.79
C THR A 43 2.73 -29.83 -75.13
N THR A 44 3.71 -30.66 -75.49
CA THR A 44 5.10 -30.50 -75.02
C THR A 44 5.70 -29.20 -75.54
N LEU A 45 5.40 -28.81 -76.78
CA LEU A 45 5.82 -27.52 -77.33
C LEU A 45 5.17 -26.34 -76.57
N CYS A 46 3.88 -26.44 -76.24
CA CYS A 46 3.21 -25.44 -75.42
C CYS A 46 3.87 -25.31 -74.04
N ALA A 47 4.24 -26.41 -73.41
CA ALA A 47 4.94 -26.41 -72.13
C ALA A 47 6.33 -25.75 -72.22
N ILE A 48 7.07 -25.97 -73.32
CA ILE A 48 8.36 -25.31 -73.56
C ILE A 48 8.17 -23.79 -73.70
N LEU A 49 7.17 -23.35 -74.48
CA LEU A 49 6.87 -21.92 -74.65
C LEU A 49 6.38 -21.28 -73.34
N ARG A 50 5.58 -21.99 -72.55
CA ARG A 50 5.12 -21.55 -71.22
C ARG A 50 6.28 -21.46 -70.23
N SER A 51 7.22 -22.41 -70.26
CA SER A 51 8.46 -22.35 -69.47
C SER A 51 9.33 -21.17 -69.87
N LEU A 52 9.44 -20.87 -71.16
CA LEU A 52 10.15 -19.68 -71.64
C LEU A 52 9.48 -18.38 -71.16
N GLN A 53 8.14 -18.35 -71.13
CA GLN A 53 7.34 -17.23 -70.66
C GLN A 53 7.49 -16.99 -69.14
N SER A 54 7.27 -18.03 -68.32
CA SER A 54 7.26 -17.91 -66.86
C SER A 54 8.65 -17.99 -66.22
N GLY A 55 9.65 -18.50 -66.96
CA GLY A 55 10.98 -18.80 -66.44
C GLY A 55 11.04 -20.05 -65.56
N GLN A 56 9.93 -20.79 -65.40
CA GLN A 56 9.86 -21.98 -64.55
C GLN A 56 10.42 -23.22 -65.28
N PRO A 57 11.57 -23.77 -64.84
CA PRO A 57 12.19 -24.93 -65.48
C PRO A 57 11.41 -26.23 -65.26
N GLU A 58 10.58 -26.31 -64.21
CA GLU A 58 9.83 -27.50 -63.82
C GLU A 58 8.92 -27.99 -64.96
N LEU A 59 8.32 -27.05 -65.71
CA LEU A 59 7.45 -27.33 -66.86
C LEU A 59 8.15 -28.14 -67.96
N ILE A 60 9.46 -28.04 -68.10
CA ILE A 60 10.27 -28.84 -69.02
C ILE A 60 10.81 -30.09 -68.32
N LEU A 61 11.32 -29.95 -67.09
CA LEU A 61 11.98 -31.03 -66.34
C LEU A 61 11.03 -32.19 -66.00
N GLU A 62 9.78 -31.91 -65.63
CA GLU A 62 8.75 -32.93 -65.40
C GLU A 62 8.46 -33.78 -66.64
N ARG A 63 8.80 -33.25 -67.83
CA ARG A 63 8.60 -33.90 -69.13
C ARG A 63 9.88 -34.48 -69.69
N LYS A 64 10.96 -34.65 -68.89
CA LYS A 64 12.20 -35.28 -69.35
C LYS A 64 11.93 -36.66 -69.97
N THR A 65 12.54 -36.95 -71.11
CA THR A 65 12.36 -38.25 -71.79
C THR A 65 12.90 -39.38 -70.92
N LEU A 66 12.10 -40.44 -70.75
CA LEU A 66 12.48 -41.63 -69.99
C LEU A 66 13.53 -42.48 -70.73
N GLY A 67 14.47 -43.05 -69.97
CA GLY A 67 15.51 -43.95 -70.50
C GLY A 67 16.75 -43.28 -71.06
N THR A 68 16.93 -41.96 -70.85
CA THR A 68 18.13 -41.20 -71.28
C THR A 68 18.82 -40.55 -70.08
N GLY A 69 20.15 -40.72 -69.96
CA GLY A 69 20.96 -40.04 -68.95
C GLY A 69 21.22 -38.56 -69.24
N ASP A 70 21.14 -38.18 -70.51
CA ASP A 70 21.43 -36.83 -70.99
C ASP A 70 20.45 -35.77 -70.46
N PRO A 71 20.88 -34.51 -70.29
CA PRO A 71 20.00 -33.42 -69.85
C PRO A 71 18.98 -33.05 -70.93
N ALA A 72 17.85 -32.51 -70.49
CA ALA A 72 16.88 -31.83 -71.36
C ALA A 72 17.49 -30.52 -71.86
N SER A 73 17.39 -30.26 -73.17
CA SER A 73 17.87 -28.99 -73.73
C SER A 73 16.97 -28.49 -74.85
N VAL A 74 16.87 -27.17 -74.93
CA VAL A 74 16.11 -26.47 -75.96
C VAL A 74 16.95 -25.30 -76.45
N GLU A 75 16.96 -25.07 -77.76
CA GLU A 75 17.53 -23.88 -78.36
C GLU A 75 16.51 -23.24 -79.31
N ILE A 76 16.16 -21.97 -79.05
CA ILE A 76 15.16 -21.20 -79.80
C ILE A 76 15.84 -19.95 -80.35
N ARG A 77 15.58 -19.63 -81.62
CA ARG A 77 15.98 -18.34 -82.18
C ARG A 77 14.85 -17.32 -82.02
N LEU A 78 15.15 -16.18 -81.40
CA LEU A 78 14.23 -15.09 -81.12
C LEU A 78 14.93 -13.75 -81.42
N GLY A 79 14.43 -13.01 -82.41
CA GLY A 79 14.96 -11.68 -82.77
C GLY A 79 16.45 -11.63 -83.11
N GLY A 80 16.95 -12.64 -83.83
CA GLY A 80 18.36 -12.80 -84.14
C GLY A 80 19.23 -13.42 -83.03
N ASN A 81 18.74 -13.53 -81.79
CA ASN A 81 19.45 -14.14 -80.67
C ASN A 81 19.03 -15.60 -80.46
N ASN A 82 19.93 -16.41 -79.89
CA ASN A 82 19.62 -17.78 -79.50
C ASN A 82 19.37 -17.85 -77.98
N LEU A 83 18.18 -18.30 -77.58
CA LEU A 83 17.82 -18.60 -76.20
C LEU A 83 17.97 -20.10 -75.96
N THR A 84 18.79 -20.46 -74.98
CA THR A 84 19.07 -21.84 -74.59
C THR A 84 18.45 -22.19 -73.25
N PHE A 85 17.92 -23.41 -73.14
CA PHE A 85 17.52 -24.07 -71.90
C PHE A 85 18.49 -25.23 -71.62
N GLY A 86 18.98 -25.31 -70.39
CA GLY A 86 19.84 -26.40 -69.92
C GLY A 86 19.54 -26.80 -68.48
N SER A 87 20.53 -27.38 -67.79
CA SER A 87 20.38 -27.86 -66.40
C SER A 87 19.99 -26.78 -65.40
N ASN A 88 20.36 -25.52 -65.67
CA ASN A 88 20.16 -24.40 -64.77
C ASN A 88 18.98 -23.50 -65.21
N GLY A 89 18.10 -23.99 -66.09
CA GLY A 89 16.98 -23.23 -66.63
C GLY A 89 17.29 -22.51 -67.94
N TRP A 90 16.47 -21.49 -68.27
CA TRP A 90 16.64 -20.65 -69.45
C TRP A 90 17.78 -19.64 -69.24
N SER A 91 18.60 -19.45 -70.27
CA SER A 91 19.60 -18.37 -70.36
C SER A 91 18.98 -16.99 -70.16
N THR A 92 17.81 -16.74 -70.76
CA THR A 92 17.00 -15.55 -70.50
C THR A 92 15.53 -15.90 -70.75
N PRO A 93 14.63 -15.74 -69.76
CA PRO A 93 13.20 -15.91 -69.98
C PRO A 93 12.65 -14.79 -70.87
N TYR A 94 11.55 -15.05 -71.57
CA TYR A 94 10.92 -14.09 -72.47
C TYR A 94 9.41 -14.01 -72.22
N GLN A 95 8.98 -12.97 -71.50
CA GLN A 95 7.61 -12.84 -70.98
C GLN A 95 6.56 -12.45 -72.03
N ASP A 96 6.96 -11.93 -73.19
CA ASP A 96 6.06 -11.47 -74.26
C ASP A 96 5.59 -12.64 -75.15
N ILE A 97 5.07 -13.69 -74.51
CA ILE A 97 4.44 -14.86 -75.13
C ILE A 97 3.11 -15.07 -74.43
N ALA A 98 2.02 -15.22 -75.20
CA ALA A 98 0.74 -15.64 -74.67
C ALA A 98 0.43 -17.08 -75.10
N VAL A 99 0.25 -17.99 -74.13
CA VAL A 99 -0.05 -19.41 -74.39
C VAL A 99 -1.49 -19.73 -73.97
N PHE A 100 -2.34 -20.00 -74.96
CA PHE A 100 -3.75 -20.37 -74.78
C PHE A 100 -3.92 -21.89 -74.98
N ASP A 101 -3.55 -22.68 -73.96
CA ASP A 101 -3.74 -24.14 -73.95
C ASP A 101 -4.76 -24.56 -72.87
N SER A 102 -4.95 -25.86 -72.67
CA SER A 102 -5.85 -26.38 -71.64
C SER A 102 -5.46 -25.98 -70.22
N VAL A 103 -4.19 -25.68 -69.95
CA VAL A 103 -3.72 -25.18 -68.64
C VAL A 103 -4.21 -23.74 -68.45
N PHE A 104 -4.08 -22.89 -69.48
CA PHE A 104 -4.66 -21.55 -69.44
C PHE A 104 -6.18 -21.60 -69.21
N VAL A 105 -6.88 -22.51 -69.89
CA VAL A 105 -8.32 -22.72 -69.67
C VAL A 105 -8.57 -23.20 -68.24
N HIS A 106 -7.95 -24.27 -67.76
CA HIS A 106 -8.13 -24.75 -66.39
C HIS A 106 -7.90 -23.66 -65.33
N ASP A 107 -6.84 -22.88 -65.48
CA ASP A 107 -6.43 -21.89 -64.49
C ASP A 107 -7.24 -20.58 -64.57
N ASN A 108 -7.91 -20.29 -65.71
CA ASN A 108 -8.53 -18.97 -65.94
C ASN A 108 -9.95 -19.01 -66.53
N VAL A 109 -10.41 -20.14 -67.08
CA VAL A 109 -11.67 -20.30 -67.83
C VAL A 109 -12.34 -21.64 -67.49
N TYR A 110 -13.45 -21.57 -66.77
CA TYR A 110 -14.36 -22.67 -66.41
C TYR A 110 -14.32 -23.93 -67.32
N ALA A 111 -13.69 -25.00 -66.86
CA ALA A 111 -14.03 -26.36 -67.28
C ALA A 111 -14.93 -26.94 -66.18
N GLY A 112 -16.24 -26.98 -66.45
CA GLY A 112 -17.25 -27.38 -65.48
C GLY A 112 -16.99 -28.78 -64.92
N ASP A 113 -16.99 -28.89 -63.59
CA ASP A 113 -17.59 -30.01 -62.84
C ASP A 113 -17.42 -29.93 -61.30
N TYR A 114 -16.76 -28.90 -60.73
CA TYR A 114 -16.73 -28.72 -59.26
C TYR A 114 -16.64 -27.25 -58.81
N VAL A 115 -17.45 -26.84 -57.82
CA VAL A 115 -17.46 -25.49 -57.23
C VAL A 115 -16.91 -25.55 -55.81
N ASP A 116 -15.79 -24.88 -55.56
CA ASP A 116 -15.24 -24.64 -54.22
C ASP A 116 -15.19 -23.13 -53.92
N HIS A 117 -15.20 -22.75 -52.65
CA HIS A 117 -15.22 -21.35 -52.20
C HIS A 117 -13.97 -20.58 -52.66
N ASP A 118 -12.82 -21.27 -52.74
CA ASP A 118 -11.57 -20.71 -53.24
C ASP A 118 -11.63 -20.36 -54.75
N HIS A 119 -12.46 -21.06 -55.53
CA HIS A 119 -12.64 -20.77 -56.96
C HIS A 119 -13.41 -19.47 -57.21
N LYS A 120 -14.33 -19.06 -56.32
CA LYS A 120 -15.01 -17.76 -56.40
C LYS A 120 -14.06 -16.59 -56.14
N LYS A 121 -13.04 -16.76 -55.29
CA LYS A 121 -12.02 -15.73 -55.03
C LYS A 121 -11.11 -15.51 -56.24
N ASN A 122 -10.73 -16.58 -56.94
CA ASN A 122 -9.82 -16.49 -58.09
C ASN A 122 -10.45 -15.89 -59.35
N LEU A 123 -11.78 -16.00 -59.52
CA LEU A 123 -12.48 -15.35 -60.63
C LEU A 123 -12.34 -13.82 -60.63
N TYR A 124 -12.39 -13.19 -59.45
CA TYR A 124 -12.18 -11.75 -59.32
C TYR A 124 -10.74 -11.35 -59.64
N ARG A 125 -9.76 -12.23 -59.37
CA ARG A 125 -8.33 -12.01 -59.62
C ARG A 125 -7.99 -11.92 -61.12
N VAL A 126 -8.72 -12.64 -61.98
CA VAL A 126 -8.58 -12.59 -63.45
C VAL A 126 -9.00 -11.23 -64.02
N ILE A 127 -10.05 -10.60 -63.45
CA ILE A 127 -10.60 -9.33 -63.97
C ILE A 127 -9.71 -8.13 -63.62
N VAL A 128 -8.98 -8.18 -62.49
CA VAL A 128 -8.19 -7.04 -61.97
C VAL A 128 -6.72 -7.08 -62.42
N GLY A 129 -6.23 -8.23 -62.91
CA GLY A 129 -4.84 -8.41 -63.37
C GLY A 129 -3.83 -8.57 -62.21
N ALA A 130 -2.56 -8.85 -62.55
CA ALA A 130 -1.51 -9.23 -61.58
C ALA A 130 -1.33 -8.23 -60.41
N GLN A 131 -1.47 -6.92 -60.68
CA GLN A 131 -1.42 -5.89 -59.63
C GLN A 131 -2.61 -5.95 -58.67
N GLY A 132 -3.80 -6.33 -59.15
CA GLY A 132 -4.98 -6.54 -58.32
C GLY A 132 -4.84 -7.71 -57.37
N VAL A 133 -4.19 -8.78 -57.82
CA VAL A 133 -3.89 -9.95 -57.00
C VAL A 133 -2.92 -9.59 -55.88
N GLU A 134 -1.84 -8.87 -56.20
CA GLU A 134 -0.85 -8.43 -55.21
C GLU A 134 -1.47 -7.52 -54.15
N LEU A 135 -2.36 -6.60 -54.55
CA LEU A 135 -3.08 -5.73 -53.62
C LEU A 135 -4.06 -6.51 -52.74
N ALA A 136 -4.77 -7.49 -53.28
CA ALA A 136 -5.68 -8.34 -52.51
C ALA A 136 -4.91 -9.15 -51.45
N GLU A 137 -3.76 -9.73 -51.80
CA GLU A 137 -2.91 -10.46 -50.85
C GLU A 137 -2.35 -9.55 -49.75
N LYS A 138 -2.01 -8.29 -50.07
CA LYS A 138 -1.62 -7.30 -49.05
C LYS A 138 -2.76 -6.93 -48.11
N ILE A 139 -4.00 -6.89 -48.59
CA ILE A 139 -5.17 -6.64 -47.74
C ILE A 139 -5.35 -7.82 -46.77
N ASP A 140 -5.31 -9.05 -47.27
CA ASP A 140 -5.46 -10.25 -46.44
C ASP A 140 -4.36 -10.30 -45.35
N ASP A 141 -3.10 -10.02 -45.68
CA ASP A 141 -1.98 -9.95 -44.71
C ASP A 141 -2.16 -8.83 -43.67
N LEU A 142 -2.65 -7.66 -44.07
CA LEU A 142 -2.92 -6.57 -43.14
C LEU A 142 -4.08 -6.90 -42.20
N ASP A 143 -5.13 -7.54 -42.70
CA ASP A 143 -6.27 -7.99 -41.89
C ASP A 143 -5.83 -9.04 -40.86
N ASP A 144 -5.00 -10.00 -41.26
CA ASP A 144 -4.42 -10.99 -40.34
C ASP A 144 -3.56 -10.34 -39.25
N LYS A 145 -2.72 -9.36 -39.62
CA LYS A 145 -1.91 -8.58 -38.66
C LYS A 145 -2.77 -7.80 -37.68
N ILE A 146 -3.84 -7.14 -38.16
CA ILE A 146 -4.79 -6.41 -37.30
C ILE A 146 -5.47 -7.38 -36.34
N HIS A 147 -5.89 -8.55 -36.82
CA HIS A 147 -6.57 -9.54 -35.98
C HIS A 147 -5.65 -10.08 -34.88
N SER A 148 -4.40 -10.40 -35.23
CA SER A 148 -3.38 -10.84 -34.28
C SER A 148 -3.06 -9.77 -33.24
N ALA A 149 -2.84 -8.51 -33.67
CA ALA A 149 -2.57 -7.39 -32.76
C ALA A 149 -3.74 -7.12 -31.80
N ASN A 150 -4.98 -7.16 -32.29
CA ASN A 150 -6.16 -6.99 -31.44
C ASN A 150 -6.32 -8.13 -30.43
N THR A 151 -5.99 -9.36 -30.83
CA THR A 151 -6.00 -10.53 -29.93
C THR A 151 -4.95 -10.39 -28.83
N ASP A 152 -3.73 -9.94 -29.17
CA ASP A 152 -2.68 -9.66 -28.18
C ASP A 152 -3.09 -8.54 -27.21
N ILE A 153 -3.64 -7.43 -27.73
CA ILE A 153 -4.16 -6.31 -26.90
C ILE A 153 -5.23 -6.81 -25.94
N ARG A 154 -6.19 -7.62 -26.42
CA ARG A 154 -7.25 -8.18 -25.57
C ARG A 154 -6.68 -9.05 -24.47
N THR A 155 -5.76 -9.96 -24.82
CA THR A 155 -5.13 -10.88 -23.87
C THR A 155 -4.35 -10.14 -22.79
N LYS A 156 -3.57 -9.12 -23.18
CA LYS A 156 -2.83 -8.27 -22.24
C LYS A 156 -3.77 -7.41 -21.38
N LYS A 157 -4.84 -6.87 -21.95
CA LYS A 157 -5.87 -6.12 -21.21
C LYS A 157 -6.54 -7.00 -20.15
N GLU A 158 -6.89 -8.23 -20.49
CA GLU A 158 -7.43 -9.20 -19.54
C GLU A 158 -6.42 -9.54 -18.43
N ALA A 159 -5.16 -9.78 -18.77
CA ALA A 159 -4.10 -10.05 -17.80
C ALA A 159 -3.91 -8.90 -16.80
N VAL A 160 -3.84 -7.64 -17.28
CA VAL A 160 -3.71 -6.47 -16.40
C VAL A 160 -4.98 -6.27 -15.57
N SER A 161 -6.17 -6.51 -16.12
CA SER A 161 -7.42 -6.37 -15.37
C SER A 161 -7.54 -7.33 -14.18
N ARG A 162 -6.88 -8.49 -14.22
CA ARG A 162 -6.83 -9.45 -13.10
C ARG A 162 -5.90 -9.01 -11.97
N THR A 163 -4.88 -8.21 -12.28
CA THR A 163 -3.88 -7.72 -11.32
C THR A 163 -4.19 -6.30 -10.84
N ALA A 164 -4.98 -5.54 -11.60
CA ALA A 164 -5.37 -4.19 -11.25
C ALA A 164 -6.26 -4.17 -10.00
N PRO A 165 -6.20 -3.10 -9.18
CA PRO A 165 -7.06 -2.95 -8.01
C PRO A 165 -8.56 -2.96 -8.39
N ASN A 166 -9.37 -3.61 -7.57
CA ASN A 166 -10.83 -3.69 -7.76
C ASN A 166 -11.46 -2.29 -7.88
N GLY A 167 -12.32 -2.10 -8.90
CA GLY A 167 -13.06 -0.86 -9.12
C GLY A 167 -12.35 0.19 -9.99
N VAL A 168 -11.15 -0.10 -10.52
CA VAL A 168 -10.39 0.82 -11.37
C VAL A 168 -10.44 0.37 -12.83
N THR A 169 -10.74 1.30 -13.75
CA THR A 169 -10.65 1.03 -15.19
C THR A 169 -9.18 1.03 -15.64
N LEU A 170 -8.83 0.18 -16.61
CA LEU A 170 -7.45 0.11 -17.14
C LEU A 170 -6.92 1.47 -17.59
N GLU A 171 -7.77 2.29 -18.20
CA GLU A 171 -7.41 3.64 -18.66
C GLU A 171 -7.10 4.60 -17.50
N ALA A 172 -7.79 4.45 -16.37
CA ALA A 172 -7.48 5.23 -15.17
C ALA A 172 -6.16 4.75 -14.56
N TYR A 173 -5.94 3.43 -14.50
CA TYR A 173 -4.72 2.83 -13.98
C TYR A 173 -3.46 3.26 -14.75
N LEU A 174 -3.51 3.28 -16.08
CA LEU A 174 -2.38 3.73 -16.92
C LEU A 174 -2.04 5.21 -16.75
N LYS A 175 -2.95 6.03 -16.23
CA LYS A 175 -2.73 7.46 -15.95
C LYS A 175 -2.18 7.73 -14.56
N TRP A 176 -2.07 6.70 -13.71
CA TRP A 176 -1.54 6.87 -12.37
C TRP A 176 -0.08 7.32 -12.42
N LYS A 177 0.23 8.32 -11.60
CA LYS A 177 1.59 8.78 -11.40
C LYS A 177 2.11 8.19 -10.09
N PRO A 178 3.39 7.83 -10.02
CA PRO A 178 4.01 7.45 -8.76
C PRO A 178 3.88 8.61 -7.78
N ASP A 179 3.34 8.31 -6.59
CA ASP A 179 3.29 9.25 -5.48
C ASP A 179 4.62 9.15 -4.73
N GLU A 180 5.44 10.20 -4.80
CA GLU A 180 6.75 10.26 -4.15
C GLU A 180 6.66 10.09 -2.63
N ASN A 181 5.49 10.34 -2.03
CA ASN A 181 5.26 10.28 -0.60
C ASN A 181 4.45 9.03 -0.18
N ILE A 182 4.33 8.04 -1.06
CA ILE A 182 3.53 6.83 -0.81
C ILE A 182 4.00 6.05 0.42
N GLU A 183 5.32 5.96 0.64
CA GLU A 183 5.89 5.20 1.74
C GLU A 183 5.51 5.81 3.10
N ASN A 184 5.55 7.15 3.22
CA ASN A 184 5.13 7.83 4.44
C ASN A 184 3.63 7.64 4.70
N LYS A 185 2.79 7.71 3.65
CA LYS A 185 1.35 7.43 3.77
C LYS A 185 1.06 6.00 4.21
N ILE A 186 1.80 5.03 3.67
CA ILE A 186 1.72 3.62 4.09
C ILE A 186 2.11 3.49 5.55
N GLN A 187 3.21 4.12 5.98
CA GLN A 187 3.65 4.09 7.38
C GLN A 187 2.62 4.72 8.32
N GLU A 188 2.03 5.86 7.97
CA GLU A 188 0.96 6.48 8.75
C GLU A 188 -0.25 5.56 8.90
N LYS A 189 -0.72 4.96 7.79
CA LYS A 189 -1.85 4.03 7.83
C LYS A 189 -1.55 2.74 8.57
N ASN A 190 -0.33 2.21 8.46
CA ASN A 190 0.08 1.04 9.24
C ASN A 190 0.14 1.34 10.74
N LYS A 191 0.61 2.53 11.13
CA LYS A 191 0.55 2.99 12.53
C LYS A 191 -0.90 3.06 13.02
N GLU A 192 -1.81 3.61 12.21
CA GLU A 192 -3.24 3.68 12.52
C GLU A 192 -3.85 2.27 12.71
N ILE A 193 -3.57 1.34 11.78
CA ILE A 193 -4.03 -0.05 11.87
C ILE A 193 -3.49 -0.74 13.13
N THR A 194 -2.20 -0.58 13.43
CA THR A 194 -1.57 -1.19 14.60
C THR A 194 -2.17 -0.65 15.89
N ASN A 195 -2.48 0.65 15.96
CA ASN A 195 -3.14 1.25 17.11
C ASN A 195 -4.58 0.71 17.28
N LEU A 196 -5.34 0.55 16.19
CA LEU A 196 -6.68 -0.04 16.22
C LEU A 196 -6.64 -1.51 16.63
N GLN A 197 -5.69 -2.30 16.11
CA GLN A 197 -5.51 -3.70 16.49
C GLN A 197 -5.16 -3.85 17.97
N ARG A 198 -4.22 -3.04 18.47
CA ARG A 198 -3.88 -3.01 19.90
C ARG A 198 -5.09 -2.67 20.77
N THR A 199 -5.93 -1.74 20.31
CA THR A 199 -7.18 -1.37 21.00
C THR A 199 -8.15 -2.56 21.05
N LEU A 200 -8.31 -3.27 19.92
CA LEU A 200 -9.17 -4.45 19.85
C LEU A 200 -8.67 -5.59 20.75
N GLU A 201 -7.38 -5.91 20.70
CA GLU A 201 -6.76 -6.95 21.53
C GLU A 201 -6.89 -6.65 23.02
N LYS A 202 -6.76 -5.38 23.41
CA LYS A 202 -6.85 -4.92 24.79
C LYS A 202 -8.25 -4.45 25.19
N THR A 203 -9.29 -4.77 24.41
CA THR A 203 -10.67 -4.30 24.68
C THR A 203 -11.14 -4.66 26.10
N THR A 204 -10.89 -5.88 26.55
CA THR A 204 -11.27 -6.34 27.90
C THR A 204 -10.47 -5.64 29.00
N GLU A 205 -9.20 -5.35 28.76
CA GLU A 205 -8.36 -4.55 29.67
C GLU A 205 -8.83 -3.10 29.73
N ILE A 206 -9.13 -2.48 28.58
CA ILE A 206 -9.66 -1.11 28.49
C ILE A 206 -11.00 -1.00 29.24
N GLN A 207 -11.90 -1.99 29.10
CA GLN A 207 -13.18 -2.01 29.79
C GLN A 207 -13.05 -2.25 31.31
N SER A 208 -12.03 -2.98 31.75
CA SER A 208 -11.82 -3.28 33.17
C SER A 208 -10.99 -2.22 33.91
N LYS A 209 -10.21 -1.40 33.19
CA LYS A 209 -9.45 -0.29 33.78
C LYS A 209 -10.34 0.91 34.05
N GLY A 210 -10.32 1.38 35.28
CA GLY A 210 -11.06 2.55 35.72
C GLY A 210 -10.47 3.88 35.25
N LEU A 211 -11.20 4.95 35.52
CA LEU A 211 -10.78 6.33 35.29
C LEU A 211 -9.72 6.77 36.34
N LEU A 212 -8.94 7.78 35.98
CA LEU A 212 -8.05 8.46 36.93
C LEU A 212 -8.88 9.06 38.07
N SER A 213 -8.36 8.95 39.29
CA SER A 213 -9.00 9.47 40.50
C SER A 213 -8.42 10.83 40.87
N LYS A 214 -9.26 11.77 41.32
CA LYS A 214 -8.78 13.07 41.78
C LYS A 214 -7.94 12.90 43.05
N ILE A 215 -6.76 13.51 43.07
CA ILE A 215 -5.91 13.56 44.26
C ILE A 215 -6.54 14.58 45.23
N ALA A 216 -7.00 14.12 46.39
CA ALA A 216 -7.52 14.95 47.46
C ALA A 216 -6.46 15.09 48.54
N LEU A 217 -5.92 16.29 48.73
CA LEU A 217 -4.98 16.57 49.80
C LEU A 217 -5.71 16.66 51.14
N PRO A 218 -5.08 16.28 52.26
CA PRO A 218 -5.71 16.36 53.56
C PRO A 218 -5.89 17.82 54.00
N ASP A 219 -7.06 18.14 54.52
CA ASP A 219 -7.39 19.47 55.02
C ASP A 219 -7.17 19.55 56.54
N PHE A 220 -6.94 20.78 57.03
CA PHE A 220 -6.90 21.03 58.47
C PHE A 220 -8.26 20.74 59.13
N PRO A 221 -8.27 20.41 60.44
CA PRO A 221 -9.51 20.31 61.21
C PRO A 221 -10.35 21.58 61.07
N SER A 222 -11.66 21.46 60.85
CA SER A 222 -12.56 22.61 60.64
C SER A 222 -12.62 23.57 61.82
N ASP A 223 -12.32 23.07 63.03
CA ASP A 223 -12.27 23.83 64.27
C ASP A 223 -10.90 24.49 64.54
N PHE A 224 -9.89 24.26 63.69
CA PHE A 224 -8.51 24.74 63.88
C PHE A 224 -8.43 26.26 64.07
N LEU A 225 -8.94 27.04 63.10
CA LEU A 225 -8.94 28.50 63.18
C LEU A 225 -9.82 29.01 64.32
N THR A 226 -10.93 28.32 64.58
CA THR A 226 -11.88 28.70 65.64
C THR A 226 -11.23 28.60 67.02
N ILE A 227 -10.51 27.51 67.29
CA ILE A 227 -9.82 27.29 68.57
C ILE A 227 -8.63 28.25 68.73
N LEU A 228 -7.85 28.48 67.65
CA LEU A 228 -6.73 29.43 67.67
C LEU A 228 -7.17 30.88 67.93
N ASN A 229 -8.37 31.26 67.48
CA ASN A 229 -8.90 32.60 67.67
C ASN A 229 -9.64 32.79 69.00
N LYS A 230 -9.74 31.76 69.85
CA LYS A 230 -10.36 31.90 71.18
C LYS A 230 -9.49 32.80 72.05
N GLN A 231 -10.06 33.92 72.47
CA GLN A 231 -9.48 34.79 73.49
C GLN A 231 -10.19 34.55 74.82
N LEU A 232 -9.42 34.51 75.90
CA LEU A 232 -9.97 34.45 77.26
C LEU A 232 -10.22 35.89 77.73
N GLU A 233 -11.42 36.41 77.52
CA GLU A 233 -11.83 37.75 77.97
C GLU A 233 -11.82 37.89 79.51
N ASP A 234 -12.00 36.77 80.22
CA ASP A 234 -12.17 36.74 81.68
C ASP A 234 -10.86 36.70 82.50
N ILE A 235 -9.69 36.69 81.85
CA ILE A 235 -8.40 36.74 82.57
C ILE A 235 -7.93 38.19 82.62
N THR A 236 -8.08 38.81 83.79
CA THR A 236 -7.47 40.13 84.04
C THR A 236 -5.95 40.04 83.89
N THR A 237 -5.35 40.97 83.16
CA THR A 237 -3.90 41.06 82.92
C THR A 237 -3.08 41.09 84.23
N ASP A 238 -3.69 41.62 85.30
CA ASP A 238 -3.12 41.63 86.66
C ASP A 238 -2.98 40.22 87.26
N ALA A 239 -4.00 39.37 87.09
CA ALA A 239 -3.97 38.00 87.61
C ALA A 239 -2.92 37.13 86.90
N GLU A 240 -2.80 37.25 85.57
CA GLU A 240 -1.76 36.57 84.79
C GLU A 240 -0.35 37.02 85.21
N THR A 241 -0.15 38.33 85.37
CA THR A 241 1.13 38.91 85.77
C THR A 241 1.58 38.37 87.13
N ARG A 242 0.67 38.31 88.11
CA ARG A 242 0.96 37.78 89.46
C ARG A 242 1.31 36.30 89.44
N VAL A 243 0.62 35.49 88.62
CA VAL A 243 0.94 34.06 88.44
C VAL A 243 2.35 33.88 87.88
N ARG A 244 2.69 34.61 86.80
CA ARG A 244 4.03 34.56 86.19
C ARG A 244 5.12 35.00 87.16
N GLN A 245 4.89 36.08 87.90
CA GLN A 245 5.82 36.56 88.92
C GLN A 245 6.07 35.52 90.01
N GLN A 246 5.04 34.83 90.49
CA GLN A 246 5.23 33.77 91.48
C GLN A 246 6.06 32.61 90.93
N ILE A 247 5.75 32.15 89.72
CA ILE A 247 6.47 31.05 89.06
C ILE A 247 7.96 31.38 88.93
N ALA A 248 8.27 32.63 88.54
CA ALA A 248 9.63 33.12 88.42
C ALA A 248 10.32 33.26 89.80
N ALA A 249 9.65 33.87 90.78
CA ALA A 249 10.20 34.07 92.12
C ALA A 249 10.58 32.76 92.83
N HIS A 250 9.89 31.67 92.49
CA HIS A 250 10.11 30.34 93.06
C HIS A 250 10.82 29.36 92.12
N ASN A 251 11.35 29.81 90.98
CA ASN A 251 12.05 28.97 90.00
C ASN A 251 11.28 27.69 89.62
N MET A 252 9.95 27.78 89.50
CA MET A 252 9.11 26.60 89.27
C MET A 252 9.22 26.05 87.83
N GLY A 253 9.88 26.79 86.93
CA GLY A 253 10.10 26.40 85.55
C GLY A 253 8.81 26.09 84.79
N ALA A 254 8.89 25.21 83.79
CA ALA A 254 7.77 24.83 82.93
C ALA A 254 6.62 24.11 83.67
N HIS A 255 6.85 23.63 84.90
CA HIS A 255 5.88 22.84 85.66
C HIS A 255 5.07 23.70 86.65
N GLY A 256 5.44 24.98 86.83
CA GLY A 256 4.84 25.88 87.81
C GLY A 256 3.36 26.12 87.62
N GLU A 257 2.90 26.38 86.39
CA GLU A 257 1.47 26.60 86.12
C GLU A 257 0.63 25.35 86.40
N THR A 258 1.12 24.17 86.00
CA THR A 258 0.44 22.90 86.25
C THR A 258 0.35 22.62 87.75
N TRP A 259 1.44 22.87 88.49
CA TRP A 259 1.46 22.71 89.94
C TRP A 259 0.48 23.66 90.65
N LEU A 260 0.47 24.95 90.29
CA LEU A 260 -0.45 25.93 90.86
C LEU A 260 -1.92 25.58 90.56
N SER A 261 -2.23 25.24 89.30
CA SER A 261 -3.57 24.83 88.87
C SER A 261 -4.07 23.57 89.60
N GLN A 262 -3.19 22.58 89.79
CA GLN A 262 -3.53 21.35 90.53
C GLN A 262 -3.66 21.62 92.03
N GLY A 263 -2.71 22.36 92.61
CA GLY A 263 -2.69 22.75 94.02
C GLY A 263 -3.94 23.51 94.45
N LEU A 264 -4.48 24.39 93.59
CA LEU A 264 -5.77 25.06 93.82
C LEU A 264 -6.94 24.08 93.93
N GLY A 265 -6.91 22.99 93.17
CA GLY A 265 -7.94 21.95 93.21
C GLY A 265 -7.97 21.16 94.53
N PHE A 266 -6.86 21.14 95.27
CA PHE A 266 -6.76 20.45 96.56
C PHE A 266 -7.09 21.34 97.77
N ILE A 267 -7.41 22.62 97.56
CA ILE A 267 -7.82 23.53 98.64
C ILE A 267 -9.21 23.12 99.14
N THR A 268 -9.28 22.58 100.35
CA THR A 268 -10.53 22.30 101.06
C THR A 268 -10.62 23.15 102.32
N ASN A 269 -11.82 23.63 102.64
CA ASN A 269 -12.09 24.45 103.83
C ASN A 269 -11.18 25.69 104.01
N GLY A 270 -10.71 26.29 102.90
CA GLY A 270 -9.89 27.50 102.93
C GLY A 270 -8.50 27.33 103.55
N LYS A 271 -7.96 26.11 103.58
CA LYS A 271 -6.61 25.81 104.07
C LYS A 271 -5.65 25.49 102.93
N CYS A 272 -4.39 25.91 103.07
CA CYS A 272 -3.32 25.57 102.13
C CYS A 272 -3.01 24.06 102.23
N PRO A 273 -2.99 23.33 101.10
CA PRO A 273 -2.71 21.89 101.09
C PRO A 273 -1.25 21.55 101.47
N PHE A 274 -0.33 22.52 101.41
CA PHE A 274 1.08 22.30 101.74
C PHE A 274 1.40 22.58 103.21
N CYS A 275 1.01 23.76 103.71
CA CYS A 275 1.39 24.21 105.06
C CYS A 275 0.23 24.20 106.08
N GLY A 276 -1.00 23.85 105.67
CA GLY A 276 -2.18 23.78 106.54
C GLY A 276 -2.73 25.13 107.04
N GLN A 277 -2.10 26.25 106.66
CA GLN A 277 -2.50 27.60 107.06
C GLN A 277 -3.81 28.04 106.40
N ARG A 278 -4.57 28.93 107.04
CA ARG A 278 -5.75 29.57 106.43
C ARG A 278 -5.30 30.53 105.34
N ILE A 279 -5.94 30.45 104.17
CA ILE A 279 -5.59 31.23 102.97
C ILE A 279 -6.74 32.13 102.45
N THR A 280 -7.75 32.34 103.29
CA THR A 280 -8.85 33.29 103.05
C THR A 280 -8.35 34.73 103.07
N GLY A 281 -8.68 35.50 102.03
CA GLY A 281 -8.32 36.93 101.93
C GLY A 281 -6.93 37.21 101.33
N ILE A 282 -6.26 36.19 100.79
CA ILE A 282 -4.97 36.38 100.11
C ILE A 282 -5.22 36.73 98.63
N ASP A 283 -4.81 37.93 98.22
CA ASP A 283 -4.97 38.43 96.84
C ASP A 283 -4.35 37.50 95.79
N LEU A 284 -3.22 36.86 96.12
CA LEU A 284 -2.56 35.89 95.24
C LEU A 284 -3.43 34.65 94.96
N ILE A 285 -4.17 34.16 95.97
CA ILE A 285 -5.09 33.04 95.81
C ILE A 285 -6.34 33.46 95.03
N ALA A 286 -6.79 34.71 95.16
CA ALA A 286 -7.85 35.26 94.33
C ALA A 286 -7.41 35.38 92.87
N ALA A 287 -6.20 35.89 92.61
CA ALA A 287 -5.59 35.94 91.28
C ALA A 287 -5.48 34.55 90.65
N TYR A 288 -5.08 33.55 91.42
CA TYR A 288 -5.03 32.16 90.97
C TYR A 288 -6.40 31.60 90.58
N ARG A 289 -7.44 31.86 91.36
CA ARG A 289 -8.81 31.43 91.03
C ARG A 289 -9.34 32.13 89.77
N SER A 290 -8.99 33.40 89.58
CA SER A 290 -9.34 34.16 88.38
C SER A 290 -8.61 33.65 87.14
N HIS A 291 -7.31 33.35 87.27
CA HIS A 291 -6.47 32.87 86.17
C HIS A 291 -6.78 31.43 85.76
N PHE A 292 -6.88 30.50 86.73
CA PHE A 292 -7.18 29.08 86.47
C PHE A 292 -8.68 28.78 86.52
N ASN A 293 -9.48 29.64 85.87
CA ASN A 293 -10.92 29.49 85.78
C ASN A 293 -11.31 28.29 84.86
N VAL A 294 -12.61 27.98 84.80
CA VAL A 294 -13.13 26.87 84.00
C VAL A 294 -12.85 27.09 82.50
N ALA A 295 -12.96 28.33 82.01
CA ALA A 295 -12.69 28.66 80.61
C ALA A 295 -11.22 28.41 80.21
N TYR A 296 -10.26 28.78 81.06
CA TYR A 296 -8.83 28.50 80.87
C TYR A 296 -8.55 27.00 80.81
N LYS A 297 -9.12 26.22 81.75
CA LYS A 297 -8.94 24.75 81.76
C LYS A 297 -9.52 24.10 80.51
N ASN A 298 -10.68 24.55 80.05
CA ASN A 298 -11.32 24.05 78.83
C ASN A 298 -10.48 24.41 77.60
N LEU A 299 -10.02 25.65 77.48
CA LEU A 299 -9.16 26.08 76.36
C LEU A 299 -7.85 25.27 76.34
N LYS A 300 -7.21 25.08 77.50
CA LYS A 300 -5.99 24.26 77.60
C LYS A 300 -6.22 22.82 77.12
N GLN A 301 -7.36 22.22 77.46
CA GLN A 301 -7.73 20.89 76.98
C GLN A 301 -8.06 20.86 75.48
N GLU A 302 -8.76 21.88 74.96
CA GLU A 302 -9.06 22.00 73.54
C GLU A 302 -7.79 22.18 72.70
N VAL A 303 -6.86 23.03 73.14
CA VAL A 303 -5.56 23.23 72.48
C VAL A 303 -4.74 21.93 72.51
N ALA A 304 -4.69 21.23 73.65
CA ALA A 304 -4.00 19.94 73.73
C ALA A 304 -4.61 18.88 72.79
N LYS A 305 -5.94 18.86 72.66
CA LYS A 305 -6.64 17.98 71.69
C LYS A 305 -6.45 18.43 70.25
N LEU A 306 -6.31 19.74 70.01
CA LEU A 306 -6.10 20.29 68.68
C LEU A 306 -4.79 19.80 68.08
N THR A 307 -3.71 19.74 68.87
CA THR A 307 -2.43 19.17 68.42
C THR A 307 -2.61 17.75 67.88
N GLN A 308 -3.31 16.88 68.62
CA GLN A 308 -3.57 15.52 68.16
C GLN A 308 -4.47 15.50 66.90
N LYS A 309 -5.53 16.31 66.88
CA LYS A 309 -6.42 16.41 65.71
C LYS A 309 -5.70 16.86 64.44
N VAL A 310 -4.75 17.80 64.55
CA VAL A 310 -3.94 18.27 63.43
C VAL A 310 -3.04 17.14 62.94
N ILE A 311 -2.34 16.43 63.83
CA ILE A 311 -1.54 15.25 63.48
C ILE A 311 -2.41 14.18 62.79
N ASP A 312 -3.59 13.91 63.31
CA ASP A 312 -4.49 12.91 62.72
C ASP A 312 -5.06 13.36 61.36
N SER A 313 -5.21 14.66 61.12
CA SER A 313 -5.81 15.17 59.88
C SER A 313 -4.79 15.34 58.75
N ILE A 314 -3.60 15.85 59.06
CA ILE A 314 -2.58 16.21 58.06
C ILE A 314 -1.24 15.48 58.24
N GLY A 315 -1.16 14.55 59.19
CA GLY A 315 0.03 13.75 59.45
C GLY A 315 0.32 12.71 58.38
N GLU A 316 1.42 11.99 58.60
CA GLU A 316 1.97 11.03 57.65
C GLU A 316 0.98 9.91 57.27
N SER A 317 0.19 9.45 58.24
CA SER A 317 -0.88 8.47 58.01
C SER A 317 -1.94 8.96 57.02
N SER A 318 -2.24 10.26 57.02
CA SER A 318 -3.28 10.89 56.22
C SER A 318 -2.83 11.20 54.79
N LEU A 319 -1.51 11.20 54.56
CA LEU A 319 -0.90 11.27 53.23
C LEU A 319 -0.82 9.92 52.52
N ASN A 320 -0.94 8.78 53.24
CA ASN A 320 -0.90 7.45 52.62
C ASN A 320 -1.96 7.25 51.52
N PRO A 321 -3.25 7.61 51.70
CA PRO A 321 -4.25 7.51 50.64
C PRO A 321 -3.92 8.38 49.42
N VAL A 322 -3.28 9.53 49.64
CA VAL A 322 -2.82 10.44 48.58
C VAL A 322 -1.72 9.77 47.76
N GLN A 323 -0.72 9.19 48.44
CA GLN A 323 0.37 8.45 47.80
C GLN A 323 -0.15 7.26 46.99
N GLN A 324 -1.09 6.51 47.56
CA GLN A 324 -1.70 5.36 46.91
C GLN A 324 -2.50 5.78 45.67
N THR A 325 -3.27 6.86 45.76
CA THR A 325 -4.02 7.42 44.63
C THR A 325 -3.08 7.91 43.54
N PHE A 326 -2.01 8.62 43.91
CA PHE A 326 -1.00 9.11 42.97
C PHE A 326 -0.30 7.96 42.24
N SER A 327 0.14 6.93 42.97
CA SER A 327 0.82 5.75 42.40
C SER A 327 -0.11 4.94 41.48
N SER A 328 -1.38 4.81 41.87
CA SER A 328 -2.41 4.16 41.05
C SER A 328 -2.68 4.94 39.76
N ASN A 329 -2.78 6.27 39.86
CA ASN A 329 -2.94 7.14 38.71
C ASN A 329 -1.73 7.06 37.76
N LEU A 330 -0.49 7.06 38.26
CA LEU A 330 0.71 6.90 37.42
C LEU A 330 0.66 5.60 36.62
N THR A 331 0.25 4.50 37.27
CA THR A 331 0.10 3.20 36.60
C THR A 331 -0.97 3.24 35.51
N LEU A 332 -2.10 3.91 35.77
CA LEU A 332 -3.17 4.10 34.79
C LEU A 332 -2.72 5.00 33.64
N VAL A 333 -1.94 6.05 33.90
CA VAL A 333 -1.39 6.96 32.88
C VAL A 333 -0.47 6.20 31.92
N GLU A 334 0.46 5.40 32.44
CA GLU A 334 1.34 4.57 31.59
C GLU A 334 0.57 3.54 30.75
N PHE A 335 -0.57 3.05 31.24
CA PHE A 335 -1.48 2.23 30.45
C PHE A 335 -2.15 3.05 29.34
N TRP A 336 -2.76 4.20 29.66
CA TRP A 336 -3.52 5.01 28.71
C TRP A 336 -2.64 5.68 27.64
N LYS A 337 -1.38 5.99 27.95
CA LYS A 337 -0.37 6.49 26.99
C LYS A 337 -0.15 5.57 25.79
N GLN A 338 -0.50 4.29 25.89
CA GLN A 338 -0.39 3.32 24.78
C GLN A 338 -1.47 3.52 23.70
N PHE A 339 -2.53 4.27 24.02
CA PHE A 339 -3.70 4.46 23.16
C PHE A 339 -3.92 5.93 22.79
N THR A 340 -3.58 6.86 23.67
CA THR A 340 -3.74 8.30 23.44
C THR A 340 -2.60 9.08 24.06
N GLU A 341 -2.35 10.26 23.52
CA GLU A 341 -1.53 11.25 24.20
C GLU A 341 -2.28 11.72 25.45
N VAL A 342 -1.62 11.66 26.61
CA VAL A 342 -2.19 12.02 27.92
C VAL A 342 -1.33 13.14 28.49
N ASP A 343 -1.85 14.37 28.46
CA ASP A 343 -1.23 15.52 29.11
C ASP A 343 -1.88 15.72 30.49
N LEU A 344 -1.04 15.74 31.53
CA LEU A 344 -1.48 15.86 32.92
C LEU A 344 -0.58 16.86 33.66
N PRO A 345 -1.16 17.64 34.59
CA PRO A 345 -0.39 18.55 35.41
C PRO A 345 0.63 17.77 36.27
N SER A 346 1.84 18.30 36.38
CA SER A 346 2.87 17.73 37.25
C SER A 346 2.47 17.86 38.72
N PHE A 347 2.51 16.75 39.45
CA PHE A 347 2.33 16.73 40.89
C PHE A 347 3.52 16.02 41.55
N ASP A 348 4.20 16.72 42.45
CA ASP A 348 5.32 16.18 43.22
C ASP A 348 4.84 15.83 44.63
N PHE A 349 4.73 14.52 44.89
CA PHE A 349 4.29 14.02 46.19
C PHE A 349 5.32 14.27 47.30
N GLU A 350 6.62 14.26 47.02
CA GLU A 350 7.64 14.47 48.04
C GLU A 350 7.73 15.95 48.44
N ASP A 351 7.56 16.88 47.50
CA ASP A 351 7.38 18.30 47.81
C ASP A 351 6.14 18.53 48.68
N ALA A 352 5.00 17.93 48.32
CA ALA A 352 3.79 18.01 49.14
C ALA A 352 4.02 17.45 50.55
N ARG A 353 4.61 16.26 50.68
CA ARG A 353 4.93 15.63 51.97
C ARG A 353 5.85 16.48 52.83
N THR A 354 6.87 17.10 52.23
CA THR A 354 7.80 18.01 52.93
C THR A 354 7.09 19.26 53.44
N LYS A 355 6.16 19.82 52.66
CA LYS A 355 5.35 20.96 53.09
C LYS A 355 4.45 20.60 54.28
N TYR A 356 3.81 19.43 54.25
CA TYR A 356 2.99 18.95 55.36
C TYR A 356 3.80 18.63 56.62
N SER A 357 5.01 18.06 56.49
CA SER A 357 5.88 17.84 57.65
C SER A 357 6.38 19.15 58.26
N THR A 358 6.63 20.17 57.43
CA THR A 358 7.00 21.51 57.89
C THR A 358 5.85 22.20 58.64
N LEU A 359 4.59 21.90 58.32
CA LEU A 359 3.43 22.44 59.03
C LEU A 359 3.20 21.79 60.41
N LEU A 360 3.82 20.63 60.67
CA LEU A 360 3.70 19.88 61.92
C LEU A 360 4.87 20.10 62.89
N ASN A 361 6.00 20.59 62.39
CA ASN A 361 7.18 20.99 63.16
C ASN A 361 7.12 22.47 63.53
#